data_AF-A0A1I2IFN1-F1
#
_entry.id   AF-A0A1I2IFN1-F1
#
_cell.length_a   1.000
_cell.length_b   1.000
_cell.length_c   1.000
_cell.angle_alpha   90.00
_cell.angle_beta   90.00
_cell.angle_gamma   90.00
#
_symmetry.space_group_name_H-M   'P 1'
#
loop_
_entity.id
_entity.type
_entity.pdbx_description
1 polymer ?
#
loop_
_entity_poly.entity_id
_entity_poly.type
_entity_poly.pdbx_seq_one_letter_code
_entity_poly.pdbx_strand_id
1 'polypeptide(L)'
;MEAAPETASYRHRHRMAWQSIRSRYAEAHAAAKSRGLGDEPASKAAALSARGDIRALMSELLTRAPVPAIVEFLTVGREWGEAGERLLEQRDAVLGLVESAYPQPTWTALEPLDREAIEDDARWFAWTTAWTEALGAASPAAQAALGGDTASLQSSEMRIPTSPRRWAPWLTSAAVIVVATTGIAIATRE
;
A
#
# COMPACT_ATOMS: atom_id res chain seq x y z
N MET A 1 26.18 -8.87 2.00
CA MET A 1 24.94 -8.90 1.19
C MET A 1 24.66 -7.54 0.57
N GLU A 2 24.77 -6.46 1.34
CA GLU A 2 24.46 -5.08 0.94
C GLU A 2 25.25 -4.51 -0.26
N ALA A 3 26.51 -4.92 -0.46
CA ALA A 3 27.36 -4.46 -1.55
C ALA A 3 27.37 -5.37 -2.80
N ALA A 4 26.49 -6.38 -2.86
CA ALA A 4 26.43 -7.27 -4.02
C ALA A 4 25.86 -6.52 -5.25
N PRO A 5 26.43 -6.68 -6.46
CA PRO A 5 25.90 -6.07 -7.69
C PRO A 5 24.43 -6.42 -7.96
N GLU A 6 24.02 -7.60 -7.53
CA GLU A 6 22.64 -8.08 -7.63
C GLU A 6 21.69 -7.25 -6.76
N THR A 7 22.07 -6.94 -5.52
CA THR A 7 21.27 -6.09 -4.62
C THR A 7 21.16 -4.67 -5.16
N ALA A 8 22.24 -4.09 -5.68
CA ALA A 8 22.19 -2.78 -6.31
C ALA A 8 21.27 -2.74 -7.54
N SER A 9 21.34 -3.76 -8.40
CA SER A 9 20.49 -3.90 -9.59
C SER A 9 19.02 -4.11 -9.21
N TYR A 10 18.76 -4.89 -8.16
CA TYR A 10 17.44 -5.15 -7.61
C TYR A 10 16.79 -3.84 -7.11
N ARG A 11 17.50 -3.09 -6.27
CA ARG A 11 17.03 -1.78 -5.76
C ARG A 11 16.83 -0.78 -6.88
N HIS A 12 17.72 -0.73 -7.87
CA HIS A 12 17.57 0.13 -9.04
C HIS A 12 16.29 -0.19 -9.83
N ARG A 13 16.03 -1.46 -10.12
CA ARG A 13 14.80 -1.89 -10.81
C ARG A 13 13.54 -1.43 -10.07
N HIS A 14 13.53 -1.56 -8.74
CA HIS A 14 12.39 -1.17 -7.90
C HIS A 14 12.21 0.35 -7.83
N ARG A 15 13.31 1.12 -7.81
CA ARG A 15 13.24 2.58 -7.97
C ARG A 15 12.62 2.99 -9.30
N MET A 16 13.00 2.33 -10.39
CA MET A 16 12.46 2.62 -11.71
C MET A 16 10.97 2.22 -11.80
N ALA A 17 10.59 1.08 -11.22
CA ALA A 17 9.18 0.67 -11.13
C ALA A 17 8.35 1.69 -10.35
N TRP A 18 8.84 2.15 -9.20
CA TRP A 18 8.19 3.19 -8.41
C TRP A 18 8.01 4.49 -9.19
N GLN A 19 9.05 4.97 -9.88
CA GLN A 19 8.94 6.18 -10.70
C GLN A 19 7.92 6.02 -11.84
N SER A 20 7.88 4.87 -12.50
CA SER A 20 6.91 4.56 -13.55
C SER A 20 5.47 4.58 -13.03
N ILE A 21 5.21 4.01 -11.84
CA ILE A 21 3.89 4.06 -11.19
C ILE A 21 3.50 5.51 -10.90
N ARG A 22 4.41 6.32 -10.35
CA ARG A 22 4.13 7.73 -10.05
C ARG A 22 3.84 8.56 -11.30
N SER A 23 4.54 8.31 -12.42
CA SER A 23 4.27 8.98 -13.69
C SER A 23 2.85 8.68 -14.18
N ARG A 24 2.49 7.38 -14.22
CA ARG A 24 1.16 6.95 -14.66
C ARG A 24 0.04 7.48 -13.79
N TYR A 25 0.25 7.52 -12.47
CA TYR A 25 -0.68 8.16 -11.56
C TYR A 25 -0.85 9.65 -11.86
N ALA A 26 0.25 10.40 -12.05
CA ALA A 26 0.17 11.83 -12.35
C ALA A 26 -0.55 12.11 -13.67
N GLU A 27 -0.31 11.29 -14.69
CA GLU A 27 -1.00 11.34 -15.99
C GLU A 27 -2.50 11.04 -15.84
N ALA A 28 -2.86 9.97 -15.11
CA ALA A 28 -4.25 9.61 -14.84
C ALA A 28 -4.98 10.68 -14.02
N HIS A 29 -4.29 11.28 -13.04
CA HIS A 29 -4.81 12.37 -12.24
C HIS A 29 -5.11 13.60 -13.11
N ALA A 30 -4.16 14.02 -13.95
CA ALA A 30 -4.36 15.13 -14.87
C ALA A 30 -5.51 14.87 -15.86
N ALA A 31 -5.62 13.65 -16.39
CA ALA A 31 -6.71 13.26 -17.27
C ALA A 31 -8.07 13.23 -16.58
N ALA A 32 -8.13 12.86 -15.29
CA ALA A 32 -9.35 12.93 -14.49
C ALA A 32 -9.76 14.40 -14.24
N LYS A 33 -8.80 15.26 -13.88
CA LYS A 33 -9.04 16.71 -13.70
C LYS A 33 -9.53 17.37 -14.99
N SER A 34 -8.96 17.02 -16.15
CA SER A 34 -9.41 17.58 -17.45
C SER A 34 -10.84 17.15 -17.83
N ARG A 35 -11.36 16.08 -17.22
CA ARG A 35 -12.76 15.63 -17.35
C ARG A 35 -13.70 16.31 -16.34
N GLY A 36 -13.20 17.27 -15.55
CA GLY A 36 -13.99 18.05 -14.60
C GLY A 36 -14.12 17.42 -13.21
N LEU A 37 -13.38 16.37 -12.89
CA LEU A 37 -13.37 15.81 -11.53
C LEU A 37 -12.70 16.79 -10.55
N GLY A 38 -13.26 16.86 -9.34
CA GLY A 38 -12.59 17.48 -8.20
C GLY A 38 -11.28 16.76 -7.84
N ASP A 39 -10.47 17.39 -7.00
CA ASP A 39 -9.13 16.89 -6.67
C ASP A 39 -9.14 15.49 -6.02
N GLU A 40 -9.94 15.32 -4.98
CA GLU A 40 -10.07 14.03 -4.28
C GLU A 40 -10.65 12.91 -5.17
N PRO A 41 -11.75 13.12 -5.93
CA PRO A 41 -12.20 12.15 -6.92
C PRO A 41 -11.16 11.80 -8.00
N ALA A 42 -10.38 12.79 -8.46
CA ALA A 42 -9.31 12.57 -9.43
C ALA A 42 -8.17 11.73 -8.84
N SER A 43 -7.77 12.01 -7.59
CA SER A 43 -6.75 11.23 -6.86
C SER A 43 -7.19 9.78 -6.69
N LYS A 44 -8.44 9.55 -6.27
CA LYS A 44 -8.99 8.20 -6.13
C LYS A 44 -9.04 7.45 -7.46
N ALA A 45 -9.49 8.10 -8.54
CA ALA A 45 -9.53 7.49 -9.87
C ALA A 45 -8.13 7.14 -10.40
N ALA A 46 -7.15 8.03 -10.19
CA ALA A 46 -5.77 7.78 -10.57
C ALA A 46 -5.13 6.63 -9.76
N ALA A 47 -5.38 6.58 -8.45
CA ALA A 47 -4.92 5.49 -7.59
C ALA A 47 -5.49 4.13 -8.03
N LEU A 48 -6.78 4.08 -8.36
CA LEU A 48 -7.42 2.88 -8.90
C LEU A 48 -6.79 2.44 -10.23
N SER A 49 -6.45 3.38 -11.10
CA SER A 49 -5.81 3.07 -12.39
C SER A 49 -4.39 2.48 -12.25
N ALA A 50 -3.71 2.77 -11.15
CA ALA A 50 -2.36 2.27 -10.85
C ALA A 50 -2.34 1.12 -9.83
N ARG A 51 -3.53 0.65 -9.41
CA ARG A 51 -3.70 -0.25 -8.26
C ARG A 51 -2.93 -1.57 -8.41
N GLY A 52 -3.03 -2.22 -9.56
CA GLY A 52 -2.32 -3.47 -9.80
C GLY A 52 -0.81 -3.31 -9.68
N ASP A 53 -0.24 -2.26 -10.26
CA ASP A 53 1.20 -2.01 -10.19
C ASP A 53 1.66 -1.66 -8.77
N ILE A 54 0.85 -0.91 -8.02
CA ILE A 54 1.11 -0.63 -6.60
C ILE A 54 1.14 -1.94 -5.81
N ARG A 55 0.13 -2.81 -5.99
CA ARG A 55 0.04 -4.10 -5.30
C ARG A 55 1.20 -5.03 -5.67
N ALA A 56 1.60 -5.06 -6.95
CA ALA A 56 2.76 -5.81 -7.40
C ALA A 56 4.02 -5.34 -6.67
N LEU A 57 4.32 -4.04 -6.73
CA LEU A 57 5.51 -3.47 -6.09
C LEU A 57 5.50 -3.69 -4.58
N MET A 58 4.37 -3.45 -3.92
CA MET A 58 4.28 -3.57 -2.47
C MET A 58 4.37 -5.02 -2.01
N SER A 59 3.73 -5.98 -2.69
CA SER A 59 3.85 -7.39 -2.33
C SER A 59 5.29 -7.91 -2.43
N GLU A 60 6.04 -7.42 -3.42
CA GLU A 60 7.45 -7.73 -3.56
C GLU A 60 8.27 -7.04 -2.45
N LEU A 61 8.16 -5.73 -2.27
CA LEU A 61 8.93 -5.02 -1.25
C LEU A 61 8.66 -5.52 0.17
N LEU A 62 7.40 -5.81 0.50
CA LEU A 62 7.00 -6.26 1.83
C LEU A 62 7.42 -7.70 2.14
N THR A 63 7.77 -8.52 1.16
CA THR A 63 8.35 -9.86 1.40
C THR A 63 9.87 -9.87 1.36
N ARG A 64 10.47 -8.86 0.72
CA ARG A 64 11.90 -8.76 0.43
C ARG A 64 12.66 -7.79 1.35
N ALA A 65 11.97 -6.85 1.97
CA ALA A 65 12.54 -5.99 3.00
C ALA A 65 12.66 -6.73 4.34
N PRO A 66 13.69 -6.43 5.15
CA PRO A 66 13.81 -6.98 6.48
C PRO A 66 12.73 -6.41 7.42
N VAL A 67 12.32 -7.19 8.42
CA VAL A 67 11.25 -6.83 9.36
C VAL A 67 11.41 -5.43 9.98
N PRO A 68 12.60 -4.97 10.43
CA PRO A 68 12.75 -3.62 10.98
C PRO A 68 12.38 -2.51 9.99
N ALA A 69 12.75 -2.65 8.72
CA ALA A 69 12.41 -1.66 7.69
C ALA A 69 10.91 -1.66 7.37
N ILE A 70 10.27 -2.83 7.41
CA ILE A 70 8.81 -2.94 7.29
C ILE A 70 8.13 -2.24 8.46
N VAL A 71 8.58 -2.48 9.70
CA VAL A 71 8.02 -1.83 10.89
C VAL A 71 8.14 -0.30 10.80
N GLU A 72 9.30 0.20 10.38
CA GLU A 72 9.51 1.64 10.14
C GLU A 72 8.56 2.17 9.06
N PHE A 73 8.44 1.47 7.93
CA PHE A 73 7.51 1.81 6.86
C PHE A 73 6.05 1.88 7.33
N LEU A 74 5.63 0.97 8.21
CA LEU A 74 4.27 0.95 8.75
C LEU A 74 3.96 2.14 9.69
N THR A 75 4.97 2.84 10.22
CA THR A 75 4.73 4.00 11.10
C THR A 75 4.00 5.14 10.42
N VAL A 76 4.19 5.31 9.10
CA VAL A 76 3.48 6.29 8.28
C VAL A 76 2.24 5.70 7.58
N GLY A 77 1.96 4.41 7.78
CA GLY A 77 0.88 3.64 7.15
C GLY A 77 -0.53 4.23 7.33
N ARG A 78 -0.74 4.97 8.41
CA ARG A 78 -2.02 5.62 8.73
C ARG A 78 -2.34 6.78 7.79
N GLU A 79 -1.36 7.33 7.09
CA GLU A 79 -1.54 8.52 6.24
C GLU A 79 -1.92 8.17 4.79
N TRP A 80 -1.99 6.88 4.43
CA TRP A 80 -2.04 6.45 3.03
C TRP A 80 -3.44 6.46 2.40
N GLY A 81 -4.48 6.71 3.19
CA GLY A 81 -5.87 6.71 2.71
C GLY A 81 -6.48 5.31 2.62
N GLU A 82 -7.78 5.23 2.33
CA GLU A 82 -8.53 3.96 2.34
C GLU A 82 -8.22 3.08 1.13
N ALA A 83 -7.88 3.68 -0.01
CA ALA A 83 -7.52 3.00 -1.24
C ALA A 83 -6.01 3.04 -1.52
N GLY A 84 -5.21 3.61 -0.59
CA GLY A 84 -3.77 3.81 -0.78
C GLY A 84 -3.48 5.00 -1.68
N GLU A 85 -4.45 5.88 -1.92
CA GLU A 85 -4.35 7.02 -2.81
C GLU A 85 -3.23 8.00 -2.43
N ARG A 86 -2.90 8.05 -1.13
CA ARG A 86 -1.81 8.87 -0.61
C ARG A 86 -0.49 8.13 -0.48
N LEU A 87 -0.43 6.82 -0.73
CA LEU A 87 0.83 6.07 -0.74
C LEU A 87 1.83 6.68 -1.74
N LEU A 88 1.33 7.18 -2.88
CA LEU A 88 2.13 7.81 -3.92
C LEU A 88 2.69 9.20 -3.54
N GLU A 89 2.16 9.78 -2.46
CA GLU A 89 2.69 11.00 -1.82
C GLU A 89 3.87 10.67 -0.88
N GLN A 90 3.93 9.43 -0.37
CA GLN A 90 4.87 8.98 0.67
C GLN A 90 6.18 8.46 0.05
N ARG A 91 6.77 9.29 -0.81
CA ARG A 91 7.96 8.98 -1.59
C ARG A 91 9.10 8.41 -0.73
N ASP A 92 9.42 9.09 0.37
CA ASP A 92 10.61 8.77 1.14
C ASP A 92 10.44 7.45 1.90
N ALA A 93 9.24 7.15 2.39
CA ALA A 93 8.93 5.88 3.03
C ALA A 93 9.06 4.70 2.05
N VAL A 94 8.50 4.84 0.84
CA VAL A 94 8.62 3.80 -0.20
C VAL A 94 10.06 3.63 -0.65
N LEU A 95 10.80 4.72 -0.86
CA LEU A 95 12.21 4.64 -1.25
C LEU A 95 13.09 4.05 -0.13
N GLY A 96 12.81 4.36 1.14
CA GLY A 96 13.49 3.73 2.27
C GLY A 96 13.27 2.22 2.32
N LEU A 97 12.05 1.77 2.03
CA LEU A 97 11.72 0.35 1.93
C LEU A 97 12.46 -0.30 0.74
N VAL A 98 12.50 0.37 -0.42
CA VAL A 98 13.27 -0.10 -1.60
C VAL A 98 14.74 -0.25 -1.27
N GLU A 99 15.35 0.76 -0.62
CA GLU A 99 16.77 0.71 -0.25
C GLU A 99 17.07 -0.33 0.83
N SER A 100 16.06 -0.83 1.53
CA SER A 100 16.23 -1.91 2.52
C SER A 100 16.01 -3.31 1.93
N ALA A 101 15.39 -3.42 0.74
CA ALA A 101 15.00 -4.70 0.17
C ALA A 101 16.15 -5.50 -0.46
N TYR A 102 16.01 -6.83 -0.42
CA TYR A 102 16.98 -7.79 -0.94
C TYR A 102 16.40 -8.69 -2.05
N PRO A 103 17.23 -9.23 -2.97
CA PRO A 103 16.77 -10.14 -4.03
C PRO A 103 16.16 -11.44 -3.53
N GLN A 104 16.41 -11.83 -2.28
CA GLN A 104 15.88 -13.04 -1.66
C GLN A 104 15.15 -12.67 -0.36
N PRO A 105 14.04 -13.32 -0.02
CA PRO A 105 13.34 -13.07 1.23
C PRO A 105 14.22 -13.46 2.41
N THR A 106 14.12 -12.71 3.51
CA THR A 106 14.97 -12.88 4.70
C THR A 106 14.20 -13.35 5.93
N TRP A 107 12.87 -13.33 5.90
CA TRP A 107 12.04 -13.55 7.10
C TRP A 107 10.73 -14.31 6.85
N THR A 108 10.33 -14.53 5.60
CA THR A 108 9.07 -15.21 5.24
C THR A 108 9.25 -16.13 4.04
N ALA A 109 8.44 -17.19 3.97
CA ALA A 109 8.28 -18.04 2.78
C ALA A 109 7.10 -17.58 1.90
N LEU A 110 6.41 -16.51 2.28
CA LEU A 110 5.33 -15.94 1.48
C LEU A 110 5.91 -15.32 0.21
N GLU A 111 5.40 -15.73 -0.94
CA GLU A 111 5.80 -15.18 -2.22
C GLU A 111 5.04 -13.87 -2.53
N PRO A 112 5.64 -12.98 -3.34
CA PRO A 112 4.94 -11.84 -3.93
C PRO A 112 3.76 -12.30 -4.80
N LEU A 113 2.79 -11.40 -5.02
CA LEU A 113 1.64 -11.71 -5.88
C LEU A 113 2.03 -11.73 -7.35
N ASP A 114 1.46 -12.67 -8.10
CA ASP A 114 1.57 -12.70 -9.55
C ASP A 114 0.65 -11.66 -10.22
N ARG A 115 0.79 -11.52 -11.55
CA ARG A 115 0.06 -10.52 -12.32
C ARG A 115 -1.45 -10.72 -12.36
N GLU A 116 -1.94 -11.94 -12.16
CA GLU A 116 -3.38 -12.22 -12.10
C GLU A 116 -3.93 -11.86 -10.72
N ALA A 117 -3.16 -12.10 -9.66
CA ALA A 117 -3.56 -11.89 -8.28
C ALA A 117 -3.54 -10.41 -7.83
N ILE A 118 -2.72 -9.56 -8.46
CA ILE A 118 -2.65 -8.13 -8.11
C ILE A 118 -3.93 -7.35 -8.45
N GLU A 119 -4.69 -7.77 -9.45
CA GLU A 119 -5.96 -7.12 -9.82
C GLU A 119 -7.17 -7.68 -9.04
N ASP A 120 -7.05 -8.90 -8.52
CA ASP A 120 -8.10 -9.59 -7.77
C ASP A 120 -8.10 -9.14 -6.29
N ASP A 121 -9.19 -8.49 -5.88
CA ASP A 121 -9.35 -7.97 -4.53
C ASP A 121 -9.41 -9.07 -3.46
N ALA A 122 -9.95 -10.24 -3.77
CA ALA A 122 -10.00 -11.36 -2.83
C ALA A 122 -8.62 -11.99 -2.66
N ARG A 123 -7.86 -12.15 -3.74
CA ARG A 123 -6.47 -12.64 -3.68
C ARG A 123 -5.56 -11.65 -2.96
N TRP A 124 -5.68 -10.36 -3.24
CA TRP A 124 -4.97 -9.31 -2.51
C TRP A 124 -5.25 -9.36 -1.00
N PHE A 125 -6.53 -9.49 -0.63
CA PHE A 125 -6.95 -9.58 0.77
C PHE A 125 -6.41 -10.83 1.47
N ALA A 126 -6.50 -11.99 0.81
CA ALA A 126 -5.97 -13.25 1.34
C ALA A 126 -4.45 -13.18 1.55
N TRP A 127 -3.72 -12.64 0.57
CA TRP A 127 -2.28 -12.44 0.68
C TRP A 127 -1.91 -11.49 1.81
N THR A 128 -2.62 -10.36 1.95
CA THR A 128 -2.38 -9.39 3.04
C THR A 128 -2.60 -10.01 4.40
N THR A 129 -3.62 -10.87 4.54
CA THR A 129 -3.91 -11.60 5.78
C THR A 129 -2.75 -12.54 6.13
N ALA A 130 -2.32 -13.37 5.18
CA ALA A 130 -1.18 -14.27 5.36
C ALA A 130 0.12 -13.51 5.67
N TRP A 131 0.35 -12.37 5.02
CA TRP A 131 1.50 -11.51 5.26
C TRP A 131 1.49 -10.93 6.67
N THR A 132 0.34 -10.46 7.14
CA THR A 132 0.16 -9.91 8.49
C THR A 132 0.44 -10.97 9.56
N GLU A 133 -0.06 -12.19 9.36
CA GLU A 133 0.19 -13.32 10.26
C GLU A 133 1.68 -13.67 10.30
N ALA A 134 2.33 -13.80 9.14
CA ALA A 134 3.76 -14.07 9.06
C ALA A 134 4.58 -12.96 9.73
N LEU A 135 4.24 -11.69 9.50
CA LEU A 135 4.95 -10.54 10.05
C LEU A 135 4.81 -10.47 11.57
N GLY A 136 3.60 -10.70 12.09
CA GLY A 136 3.36 -10.78 13.53
C GLY A 136 4.13 -11.93 14.20
N ALA A 137 4.27 -13.07 13.53
CA ALA A 137 5.06 -14.21 14.01
C ALA A 137 6.58 -13.95 13.95
N ALA A 138 7.05 -13.08 13.05
CA ALA A 138 8.48 -12.82 12.87
C ALA A 138 9.11 -11.98 13.99
N SER A 139 8.35 -11.10 14.67
CA SER A 139 8.87 -10.29 15.77
C SER A 139 7.77 -9.68 16.66
N PRO A 140 7.97 -9.59 17.98
CA PRO A 140 7.07 -8.84 18.88
C PRO A 140 6.90 -7.36 18.49
N ALA A 141 7.97 -6.71 18.01
CA ALA A 141 7.90 -5.32 17.55
C ALA A 141 7.00 -5.19 16.30
N ALA A 142 7.05 -6.19 15.42
CA ALA A 142 6.17 -6.25 14.26
C ALA A 142 4.72 -6.49 14.70
N GLN A 143 4.47 -7.42 15.62
CA GLN A 143 3.14 -7.62 16.19
C GLN A 143 2.56 -6.34 16.82
N ALA A 144 3.38 -5.57 17.55
CA ALA A 144 2.97 -4.29 18.14
C ALA A 144 2.65 -3.23 17.07
N ALA A 145 3.45 -3.14 16.01
CA ALA A 145 3.21 -2.24 14.89
C ALA A 145 1.87 -2.56 14.18
N LEU A 146 1.55 -3.85 14.01
CA LEU A 146 0.26 -4.33 13.48
C LEU A 146 -0.90 -4.17 14.49
N GLY A 147 -0.61 -4.06 15.79
CA GLY A 147 -1.61 -3.76 16.81
C GLY A 147 -1.99 -2.27 16.87
N GLY A 148 -1.25 -1.39 16.18
CA GLY A 148 -1.38 0.06 16.28
C GLY A 148 -0.72 0.66 17.53
N ASP A 149 0.07 -0.14 18.25
CA ASP A 149 0.60 0.17 19.58
C ASP A 149 2.02 0.75 19.53
N THR A 150 2.33 1.54 18.49
CA THR A 150 3.60 2.25 18.39
C THR A 150 3.76 3.36 19.44
N ALA A 151 2.67 3.73 20.13
CA ALA A 151 2.68 4.67 21.25
C ALA A 151 3.01 4.02 22.61
N SER A 152 2.99 2.69 22.72
CA SER A 152 3.19 1.97 23.99
C SER A 152 4.66 1.94 24.47
N LEU A 153 5.58 2.54 23.71
CA LEU A 153 6.97 2.71 24.12
C LEU A 153 7.23 3.92 25.02
N GLN A 154 6.25 4.81 25.29
CA GLN A 154 6.54 6.00 26.13
C GLN A 154 5.50 6.47 27.14
N SER A 155 4.25 6.00 27.24
CA SER A 155 3.35 6.54 28.28
C SER A 155 2.23 5.58 28.68
N SER A 156 2.30 5.07 29.91
CA SER A 156 1.17 4.45 30.59
C SER A 156 0.16 5.53 31.00
N GLU A 157 -1.00 5.59 30.34
CA GLU A 157 -2.22 6.05 31.00
C GLU A 157 -3.48 5.46 30.35
N MET A 158 -4.36 4.97 31.22
CA MET A 158 -5.59 4.24 30.92
C MET A 158 -6.48 4.91 29.87
N ARG A 159 -6.79 4.21 28.78
CA ARG A 159 -7.98 4.47 27.96
C ARG A 159 -8.68 3.18 27.51
N ILE A 160 -10.00 3.21 27.66
CA ILE A 160 -10.99 2.19 27.29
C ILE A 160 -10.83 1.79 25.81
N PRO A 161 -10.91 0.49 25.44
CA PRO A 161 -10.62 0.03 24.09
C PRO A 161 -11.72 0.44 23.12
N THR A 162 -11.44 1.47 22.33
CA THR A 162 -12.15 1.74 21.07
C THR A 162 -11.46 0.94 19.96
N SER A 163 -12.26 0.41 19.03
CA SER A 163 -11.93 -0.53 17.94
C SER A 163 -10.47 -0.54 17.46
N PRO A 164 -9.89 -1.73 17.16
CA PRO A 164 -8.48 -1.85 16.80
C PRO A 164 -8.15 -0.91 15.66
N ARG A 165 -7.32 0.10 15.96
CA ARG A 165 -6.89 1.14 15.03
C ARG A 165 -6.11 0.46 13.90
N ARG A 166 -6.72 0.34 12.73
CA ARG A 166 -6.13 -0.26 11.52
C ARG A 166 -4.87 0.52 11.13
N TRP A 167 -3.75 -0.20 11.01
CA TRP A 167 -2.41 0.31 10.72
C TRP A 167 -2.15 0.52 9.22
N ALA A 168 -3.08 0.14 8.35
CA ALA A 168 -3.03 0.40 6.91
C ALA A 168 -4.38 -0.01 6.28
N PRO A 169 -5.42 0.84 6.28
CA PRO A 169 -6.74 0.47 5.76
C PRO A 169 -6.69 -0.03 4.31
N TRP A 170 -5.83 0.58 3.47
CA TRP A 170 -5.60 0.18 2.07
C TRP A 170 -5.12 -1.27 1.87
N LEU A 171 -4.39 -1.85 2.84
CA LEU A 171 -3.95 -3.25 2.78
C LEU A 171 -5.17 -4.19 2.88
N THR A 172 -6.16 -3.83 3.70
CA THR A 172 -7.37 -4.63 3.95
C THR A 172 -8.60 -4.24 3.14
N SER A 173 -8.54 -3.14 2.39
CA SER A 173 -9.66 -2.65 1.60
C SER A 173 -9.85 -3.51 0.34
N ALA A 174 -10.80 -4.43 0.39
CA ALA A 174 -11.53 -4.83 -0.80
C ALA A 174 -12.39 -3.62 -1.21
N ALA A 175 -12.01 -2.91 -2.27
CA ALA A 175 -12.76 -1.73 -2.68
C ALA A 175 -14.18 -2.15 -3.11
N VAL A 176 -15.18 -1.91 -2.26
CA VAL A 176 -16.59 -2.10 -2.63
C VAL A 176 -16.95 -0.99 -3.61
N ILE A 177 -17.09 -1.34 -4.89
CA ILE A 177 -17.55 -0.42 -5.93
C ILE A 177 -19.06 -0.20 -5.73
N VAL A 178 -19.44 0.94 -5.17
CA VAL A 178 -20.81 1.47 -5.35
C VAL A 178 -20.80 2.31 -6.62
N VAL A 179 -21.22 1.72 -7.74
CA VAL A 179 -21.52 2.49 -8.95
C VAL A 179 -22.80 3.27 -8.70
N ALA A 180 -22.69 4.55 -8.35
CA ALA A 180 -23.81 5.46 -8.41
C ALA A 180 -24.03 5.86 -9.87
N THR A 181 -24.84 5.10 -10.61
CA THR A 181 -25.39 5.55 -11.89
C THR A 181 -26.34 6.72 -11.62
N THR A 182 -25.83 7.94 -11.72
CA THR A 182 -26.67 9.14 -11.74
C THR A 182 -27.46 9.11 -13.05
N GLY A 183 -28.70 8.62 -12.98
CA GLY A 183 -29.64 8.68 -14.10
C GLY A 183 -29.93 10.14 -14.44
N ILE A 184 -29.51 10.57 -15.63
CA ILE A 184 -29.94 11.84 -16.21
C ILE A 184 -31.39 11.64 -16.65
N ALA A 185 -32.34 12.08 -15.81
CA ALA A 185 -33.73 12.22 -16.21
C ALA A 185 -33.81 13.37 -17.22
N ILE A 186 -33.95 13.03 -18.50
CA ILE A 186 -34.35 13.97 -19.54
C ILE A 186 -35.83 14.26 -19.31
N ALA A 187 -36.12 15.41 -18.69
CA ALA A 187 -37.46 15.97 -18.68
C ALA A 187 -37.76 16.53 -20.08
N THR A 188 -38.41 15.75 -20.92
CA THR A 188 -39.14 16.27 -22.08
C THR A 188 -40.38 17.02 -21.58
N ARG A 189 -40.42 18.31 -21.86
CA ARG A 189 -41.58 19.18 -21.64
C ARG A 189 -42.29 19.31 -23.00
N GLU A 190 -43.54 18.86 -23.05
CA GLU A 190 -44.55 19.32 -24.00
C GLU A 190 -45.80 19.73 -23.22
#